data_AF-A0A813DW46-F1
#
_entry.id   AF-A0A813DW46-F1
#
_cell.length_a   1.000
_cell.length_b   1.000
_cell.length_c   1.000
_cell.angle_alpha   90.00
_cell.angle_beta   90.00
_cell.angle_gamma   90.00
#
_symmetry.space_group_name_H-M   'P 1'
#
loop_
_entity.id
_entity.type
_entity.pdbx_description
1 polymer ?
#
loop_
_entity_poly.entity_id
_entity_poly.type
_entity_poly.pdbx_seq_one_letter_code
_entity_poly.pdbx_strand_id
1 'polypeptide(L)'
;APELNGKLGTCLSWDADKGRWLVSVEGGEKSIRPDNLGLLVIQLKAGSPVRILGLRGAHELNGKVAVCRSWDSTKHRWLVAFDEDGEKLLKPENLEIWLQPGSFVRLVGLTAAPQLNGREAVCIRWEFVRERWLVRLEGGDEKMLRPVNLDIHGAQEKPLVNLAVKQTVSACHEQEKPEQLRRLMRRIHEDEKRGKLERALTIVFCNEESTVPVVADLLSKHQFGCVPLVSESKYERARGLFNMDKKHILVTTDECAKKLRKLELFGCKQL
;
A
#
# COMPACT_ATOMS: atom_id res chain seq x y z
N ALA A 1 -23.60 -5.69 -30.43
CA ALA A 1 -23.11 -6.60 -29.39
C ALA A 1 -23.00 -5.86 -28.05
N PRO A 2 -24.12 -5.58 -27.36
CA PRO A 2 -24.09 -5.00 -26.01
C PRO A 2 -23.25 -5.80 -25.01
N GLU A 3 -23.10 -7.10 -25.24
CA GLU A 3 -22.30 -8.05 -24.46
C GLU A 3 -20.78 -7.79 -24.46
N LEU A 4 -20.30 -6.89 -25.34
CA LEU A 4 -18.90 -6.46 -25.40
C LEU A 4 -18.64 -5.15 -24.65
N ASN A 5 -19.69 -4.46 -24.18
CA ASN A 5 -19.54 -3.19 -23.48
C ASN A 5 -18.76 -3.39 -22.16
N GLY A 6 -17.62 -2.71 -22.03
CA GLY A 6 -16.75 -2.79 -20.86
C GLY A 6 -15.78 -3.99 -20.83
N LYS A 7 -15.75 -4.81 -21.89
CA LYS A 7 -14.72 -5.83 -22.10
C LYS A 7 -13.45 -5.21 -22.68
N LEU A 8 -12.30 -5.77 -22.33
CA LEU A 8 -11.00 -5.34 -22.81
C LEU A 8 -10.68 -6.00 -24.16
N GLY A 9 -9.94 -5.29 -25.01
CA GLY A 9 -9.44 -5.83 -26.25
C GLY A 9 -8.25 -5.07 -26.81
N THR A 10 -7.47 -5.74 -27.65
CA THR A 10 -6.29 -5.18 -28.30
C THR A 10 -6.62 -4.82 -29.74
N CYS A 11 -6.47 -3.55 -30.10
CA CYS A 11 -6.58 -3.10 -31.50
C CYS A 11 -5.46 -3.72 -32.33
N LEU A 12 -5.81 -4.56 -33.31
CA LEU A 12 -4.87 -5.25 -34.18
C LEU A 12 -4.57 -4.44 -35.44
N SER A 13 -5.62 -3.99 -36.14
CA SER A 13 -5.49 -3.29 -37.42
C SER A 13 -6.67 -2.36 -37.70
N TRP A 14 -6.44 -1.34 -38.52
CA TRP A 14 -7.47 -0.42 -38.99
C TRP A 14 -7.96 -0.82 -40.39
N ASP A 15 -9.28 -1.00 -40.53
CA ASP A 15 -9.96 -1.19 -41.81
C ASP A 15 -10.47 0.19 -42.27
N ALA A 16 -9.76 0.80 -43.21
CA ALA A 16 -10.05 2.13 -43.71
C ALA A 16 -11.35 2.19 -44.53
N ASP A 17 -11.67 1.11 -45.26
CA ASP A 17 -12.87 1.03 -46.08
C ASP A 17 -14.14 0.95 -45.21
N LYS A 18 -14.04 0.30 -44.04
CA LYS A 18 -15.16 0.15 -43.11
C LYS A 18 -15.19 1.20 -42.01
N GLY A 19 -14.14 2.00 -41.87
CA GLY A 19 -13.96 2.96 -40.77
C GLY A 19 -13.98 2.27 -39.39
N ARG A 20 -13.34 1.10 -39.26
CA ARG A 20 -13.40 0.27 -38.05
C ARG A 20 -12.05 -0.33 -37.69
N TRP A 21 -11.81 -0.51 -36.39
CA TRP A 21 -10.70 -1.31 -35.88
C TRP A 21 -11.07 -2.79 -35.82
N LEU A 22 -10.17 -3.65 -36.24
CA LEU A 22 -10.17 -5.05 -35.84
C LEU A 22 -9.58 -5.13 -34.43
N VAL A 23 -10.37 -5.61 -33.48
CA VAL A 23 -10.01 -5.69 -32.07
C VAL A 23 -10.10 -7.14 -31.61
N SER A 24 -9.01 -7.66 -31.04
CA SER A 24 -9.00 -8.95 -30.37
C SER A 24 -9.63 -8.81 -28.99
N VAL A 25 -10.74 -9.51 -28.74
CA VAL A 25 -11.43 -9.56 -27.44
C VAL A 25 -11.55 -11.01 -26.97
N GLU A 26 -11.83 -11.23 -25.69
CA GLU A 26 -12.09 -12.58 -25.18
C GLU A 26 -13.28 -13.22 -25.91
N GLY A 27 -13.05 -14.34 -26.59
CA GLY A 27 -14.02 -15.00 -27.48
C GLY A 27 -13.88 -14.69 -28.97
N GLY A 28 -12.81 -13.98 -29.39
CA GLY A 28 -12.40 -13.84 -30.79
C GLY A 28 -12.26 -12.39 -31.26
N GLU A 29 -12.01 -12.20 -32.55
CA GLU A 29 -11.81 -10.87 -33.13
C GLU A 29 -13.13 -10.22 -33.52
N LYS A 30 -13.22 -8.90 -33.34
CA LYS A 30 -14.41 -8.11 -33.64
C LYS A 30 -14.05 -6.81 -34.36
N SER A 31 -14.86 -6.44 -35.34
CA SER A 31 -14.75 -5.16 -36.05
C SER A 31 -15.56 -4.08 -35.31
N ILE A 32 -14.88 -3.13 -34.67
CA ILE A 32 -15.46 -2.14 -33.75
C ILE A 32 -15.22 -0.72 -34.28
N ARG A 33 -16.24 0.14 -34.20
CA ARG A 33 -16.11 1.56 -34.56
C ARG A 33 -15.22 2.30 -33.56
N PRO A 34 -14.41 3.28 -33.98
CA PRO A 34 -13.62 4.14 -33.09
C PRO A 34 -14.43 4.72 -31.93
N ASP A 35 -15.64 5.22 -32.20
CA ASP A 35 -16.50 5.85 -31.19
C ASP A 35 -16.96 4.88 -30.09
N ASN A 36 -16.90 3.57 -30.36
CA ASN A 36 -17.22 2.51 -29.40
C ASN A 36 -15.97 1.98 -28.69
N LEU A 37 -14.80 2.51 -29.00
CA LEU A 37 -13.53 2.19 -28.34
C LEU A 37 -13.16 3.32 -27.40
N GLY A 38 -13.32 3.08 -26.11
CA GLY A 38 -12.60 3.86 -25.12
C GLY A 38 -11.14 3.43 -25.17
N LEU A 39 -10.23 4.37 -25.45
CA LEU A 39 -8.81 4.18 -25.20
C LEU A 39 -8.66 3.84 -23.70
N LEU A 40 -8.49 2.55 -23.40
CA LEU A 40 -8.30 2.07 -22.05
C LEU A 40 -6.85 2.29 -21.68
N VAL A 41 -6.47 3.56 -21.66
CA VAL A 41 -5.17 3.98 -21.17
C VAL A 41 -5.29 3.86 -19.67
N ILE A 42 -4.67 2.84 -19.10
CA ILE A 42 -4.11 3.02 -17.77
C ILE A 42 -3.18 4.21 -17.93
N GLN A 43 -3.63 5.41 -17.53
CA GLN A 43 -2.88 6.63 -17.72
C GLN A 43 -1.70 6.60 -16.76
N LEU A 44 -0.61 6.01 -17.23
CA LEU A 44 0.70 6.21 -16.65
C LEU A 44 0.94 7.72 -16.61
N LYS A 45 1.32 8.21 -15.44
CA LYS A 45 1.71 9.59 -15.22
C LYS A 45 3.02 9.60 -14.44
N ALA A 46 3.68 10.77 -14.42
CA ALA A 46 4.81 10.96 -13.53
C ALA A 46 4.38 10.62 -12.09
N GLY A 47 5.18 9.82 -11.40
CA GLY A 47 4.90 9.28 -10.07
C GLY A 47 4.15 7.94 -10.04
N SER A 48 3.66 7.41 -11.17
CA SER A 48 3.02 6.08 -11.18
C SER A 48 4.02 4.98 -10.82
N PRO A 49 3.79 4.20 -9.75
CA PRO A 49 4.54 2.98 -9.51
C PRO A 49 4.12 1.92 -10.55
N VAL A 50 5.12 1.27 -11.15
CA VAL A 50 4.93 0.29 -12.21
C VAL A 50 5.78 -0.95 -11.97
N ARG A 51 5.24 -2.10 -12.33
CA ARG A 51 5.96 -3.35 -12.44
C ARG A 51 6.32 -3.58 -13.90
N ILE A 52 7.57 -3.99 -14.12
CA ILE A 52 8.08 -4.24 -15.47
C ILE A 52 7.69 -5.66 -15.91
N LEU A 53 7.18 -5.78 -17.12
CA LEU A 53 6.74 -7.05 -17.70
C LEU A 53 7.13 -7.17 -19.18
N GLY A 54 7.27 -8.40 -19.65
CA GLY A 54 7.32 -8.70 -21.09
C GLY A 54 8.57 -8.21 -21.84
N LEU A 55 9.63 -7.78 -21.14
CA LEU A 55 10.90 -7.45 -21.78
C LEU A 55 11.60 -8.72 -22.26
N ARG A 56 11.94 -8.77 -23.55
CA ARG A 56 12.65 -9.91 -24.16
C ARG A 56 14.18 -9.77 -24.08
N GLY A 57 14.69 -8.57 -24.31
CA GLY A 57 16.15 -8.30 -24.32
C GLY A 57 16.75 -8.05 -22.94
N ALA A 58 15.97 -7.47 -22.02
CA ALA A 58 16.37 -7.15 -20.65
C ALA A 58 15.45 -7.88 -19.67
N HIS A 59 15.45 -9.21 -19.75
CA HIS A 59 14.54 -10.07 -19.01
C HIS A 59 14.78 -10.00 -17.49
N GLU A 60 15.98 -9.63 -17.06
CA GLU A 60 16.37 -9.42 -15.67
C GLU A 60 15.60 -8.28 -14.98
N LEU A 61 14.97 -7.40 -15.76
CA LEU A 61 14.12 -6.32 -15.24
C LEU A 61 12.68 -6.77 -15.03
N ASN A 62 12.23 -7.85 -15.68
CA ASN A 62 10.86 -8.32 -15.51
C ASN A 62 10.60 -8.71 -14.06
N GLY A 63 9.51 -8.20 -13.50
CA GLY A 63 9.17 -8.38 -12.09
C GLY A 63 9.68 -7.27 -11.17
N LYS A 64 10.67 -6.46 -11.59
CA LYS A 64 11.13 -5.31 -10.81
C LYS A 64 10.07 -4.20 -10.80
N VAL A 65 10.11 -3.39 -9.74
CA VAL A 65 9.24 -2.22 -9.56
C VAL A 65 10.05 -0.95 -9.84
N ALA A 66 9.41 0.01 -10.49
CA ALA A 66 9.98 1.32 -10.81
C ALA A 66 8.90 2.40 -10.68
N VAL A 67 9.31 3.66 -10.75
CA VAL A 67 8.41 4.81 -10.78
C VAL A 67 8.55 5.55 -12.10
N CYS A 68 7.45 5.79 -12.79
CA CYS A 68 7.42 6.65 -13.98
C CYS A 68 7.87 8.07 -13.62
N ARG A 69 8.89 8.59 -14.28
CA ARG A 69 9.40 9.97 -14.09
C ARG A 69 8.83 10.92 -15.13
N SER A 70 8.98 10.59 -16.41
CA SER A 70 8.54 11.44 -17.51
C SER A 70 8.26 10.62 -18.77
N TRP A 71 7.44 11.18 -19.65
CA TRP A 71 7.18 10.63 -20.97
C TRP A 71 8.13 11.25 -21.99
N ASP A 72 8.90 10.41 -22.69
CA ASP A 72 9.67 10.80 -23.86
C ASP A 72 8.77 10.66 -25.11
N SER A 73 8.25 11.79 -25.58
CA SER A 73 7.38 11.87 -26.75
C SER A 73 8.10 11.53 -28.06
N THR A 74 9.43 11.68 -28.11
CA THR A 74 10.21 11.40 -29.31
C THR A 74 10.47 9.91 -29.48
N LYS A 75 10.68 9.19 -28.37
CA LYS A 75 10.95 7.75 -28.37
C LYS A 75 9.71 6.91 -28.08
N HIS A 76 8.60 7.55 -27.75
CA HIS A 76 7.35 6.92 -27.30
C HIS A 76 7.59 5.94 -26.14
N ARG A 77 8.34 6.39 -25.14
CA ARG A 77 8.74 5.58 -23.97
C ARG A 77 8.64 6.38 -22.68
N TRP A 78 8.33 5.70 -21.59
CA TRP A 78 8.42 6.25 -20.25
C TRP A 78 9.85 6.12 -19.74
N LEU A 79 10.39 7.23 -19.22
CA LEU A 79 11.53 7.19 -18.33
C LEU A 79 11.03 6.67 -16.98
N VAL A 80 11.52 5.52 -16.57
CA VAL A 80 11.20 4.91 -15.27
C VAL A 80 12.46 4.88 -14.42
N ALA A 81 12.32 5.20 -13.14
CA ALA A 81 13.40 5.14 -12.15
C ALA A 81 13.21 3.93 -11.24
N PHE A 82 14.26 3.11 -11.15
CA PHE A 82 14.37 2.03 -10.18
C PHE A 82 15.08 2.56 -8.93
N ASP A 83 14.83 1.96 -7.77
CA ASP A 83 15.44 2.41 -6.51
C ASP A 83 16.97 2.23 -6.49
N GLU A 84 17.48 1.17 -7.14
CA GLU A 84 18.92 0.80 -7.12
C GLU A 84 19.57 0.73 -8.52
N ASP A 85 18.78 0.54 -9.59
CA ASP A 85 19.28 0.26 -10.94
C ASP A 85 19.29 1.51 -11.87
N GLY A 86 19.07 2.71 -11.31
CA GLY A 86 19.01 3.96 -12.07
C GLY A 86 17.76 4.10 -12.92
N GLU A 87 17.85 4.79 -14.07
CA GLU A 87 16.70 5.10 -14.91
C GLU A 87 16.76 4.38 -16.28
N LYS A 88 15.60 3.95 -16.79
CA LYS A 88 15.50 3.32 -18.13
C LYS A 88 14.28 3.81 -18.90
N LEU A 89 14.40 3.85 -20.23
CA LEU A 89 13.30 4.18 -21.14
C LEU A 89 12.59 2.89 -21.58
N LEU A 90 11.36 2.70 -21.11
CA LEU A 90 10.56 1.51 -21.37
C LEU A 90 9.25 1.87 -22.09
N LYS A 91 8.78 0.95 -22.93
CA LYS A 91 7.51 1.13 -23.64
C LYS A 91 6.34 0.99 -22.66
N PRO A 92 5.21 1.69 -22.88
CA PRO A 92 4.00 1.52 -22.06
C PRO A 92 3.53 0.06 -21.95
N GLU A 93 3.64 -0.72 -23.03
CA GLU A 93 3.26 -2.15 -23.05
C GLU A 93 4.09 -3.04 -22.11
N ASN A 94 5.24 -2.55 -21.63
CA ASN A 94 6.09 -3.24 -20.66
C ASN A 94 5.89 -2.75 -19.22
N LEU A 95 4.91 -1.86 -18.99
CA LEU A 95 4.66 -1.23 -17.70
C LEU A 95 3.23 -1.54 -17.25
N GLU A 96 3.11 -2.23 -16.14
CA GLU A 96 1.84 -2.43 -15.47
C GLU A 96 1.80 -1.59 -14.19
N ILE A 97 0.70 -0.89 -13.90
CA ILE A 97 0.57 -0.18 -12.63
C ILE A 97 0.72 -1.17 -11.48
N TRP A 98 1.63 -0.86 -10.55
CA TRP A 98 1.87 -1.67 -9.38
C TRP A 98 1.01 -1.19 -8.20
N LEU A 99 -0.13 -1.85 -8.00
CA LEU A 99 -0.97 -1.67 -6.82
C LEU A 99 -0.58 -2.66 -5.72
N GLN A 100 -0.59 -2.18 -4.48
CA GLN A 100 -0.36 -2.98 -3.28
C GLN A 100 -1.41 -2.67 -2.22
N PRO A 101 -1.59 -3.53 -1.21
CA PRO A 101 -2.28 -3.13 0.01
C PRO A 101 -1.71 -1.81 0.55
N GLY A 102 -2.59 -0.86 0.84
CA GLY A 102 -2.25 0.51 1.24
C GLY A 102 -2.13 1.52 0.10
N SER A 103 -2.13 1.10 -1.18
CA SER A 103 -2.11 2.05 -2.30
C SER A 103 -3.33 2.99 -2.25
N PHE A 104 -3.05 4.28 -2.29
CA PHE A 104 -4.08 5.32 -2.35
C PHE A 104 -4.49 5.55 -3.80
N VAL A 105 -5.80 5.45 -4.06
CA VAL A 105 -6.34 5.43 -5.42
C VAL A 105 -7.59 6.29 -5.50
N ARG A 106 -7.83 6.85 -6.68
CA ARG A 106 -9.07 7.51 -7.06
C ARG A 106 -9.86 6.57 -7.96
N LEU A 107 -11.14 6.45 -7.68
CA LEU A 107 -12.02 5.60 -8.47
C LEU A 107 -12.31 6.29 -9.81
N VAL A 108 -12.14 5.56 -10.91
CA VAL A 108 -12.35 6.07 -12.27
C VAL A 108 -13.03 5.02 -13.15
N GLY A 109 -13.71 5.46 -14.20
CA GLY A 109 -14.27 4.57 -15.22
C GLY A 109 -15.31 3.55 -14.72
N LEU A 110 -15.90 3.75 -13.54
CA LEU A 110 -17.01 2.92 -13.06
C LEU A 110 -18.27 3.26 -13.83
N THR A 111 -18.79 2.29 -14.59
CA THR A 111 -20.02 2.43 -15.39
C THR A 111 -21.26 2.00 -14.62
N ALA A 112 -21.14 0.95 -13.79
CA ALA A 112 -22.24 0.46 -12.96
C ALA A 112 -22.51 1.32 -11.71
N ALA A 113 -21.56 2.16 -11.33
CA ALA A 113 -21.66 3.07 -10.18
C ALA A 113 -20.94 4.40 -10.46
N PRO A 114 -21.42 5.20 -11.44
CA PRO A 114 -20.72 6.40 -11.90
C PRO A 114 -20.57 7.47 -10.80
N GLN A 115 -21.46 7.50 -9.82
CA GLN A 115 -21.42 8.39 -8.65
C GLN A 115 -20.22 8.15 -7.72
N LEU A 116 -19.53 7.02 -7.88
CA LEU A 116 -18.31 6.72 -7.13
C LEU A 116 -17.05 7.21 -7.85
N ASN A 117 -17.12 7.55 -9.14
CA ASN A 117 -15.97 8.11 -9.86
C ASN A 117 -15.56 9.44 -9.22
N GLY A 118 -14.25 9.66 -9.13
CA GLY A 118 -13.63 10.82 -8.47
C GLY A 118 -13.42 10.64 -6.97
N ARG A 119 -14.05 9.66 -6.31
CA ARG A 119 -13.84 9.39 -4.89
C ARG A 119 -12.50 8.74 -4.62
N GLU A 120 -11.95 9.02 -3.44
CA GLU A 120 -10.68 8.45 -2.97
C GLU A 120 -10.92 7.16 -2.17
N ALA A 121 -10.00 6.21 -2.30
CA ALA A 121 -10.03 4.93 -1.65
C ALA A 121 -8.63 4.38 -1.38
N VAL A 122 -8.55 3.39 -0.51
CA VAL A 122 -7.32 2.65 -0.21
C VAL A 122 -7.50 1.20 -0.64
N CYS A 123 -6.53 0.67 -1.38
CA CYS A 123 -6.45 -0.76 -1.69
C CYS A 123 -6.23 -1.54 -0.40
N ILE A 124 -7.12 -2.48 -0.06
CA ILE A 124 -7.01 -3.30 1.14
C ILE A 124 -6.33 -4.63 0.82
N ARG A 125 -6.86 -5.36 -0.16
CA ARG A 125 -6.29 -6.65 -0.59
C ARG A 125 -6.71 -7.00 -2.01
N TRP A 126 -5.90 -7.81 -2.67
CA TRP A 126 -6.26 -8.44 -3.95
C TRP A 126 -7.12 -9.69 -3.70
N GLU A 127 -8.20 -9.83 -4.46
CA GLU A 127 -8.98 -11.05 -4.51
C GLU A 127 -8.65 -11.81 -5.80
N PHE A 128 -7.91 -12.92 -5.66
CA PHE A 128 -7.44 -13.71 -6.78
C PHE A 128 -8.56 -14.29 -7.63
N VAL A 129 -9.67 -14.74 -7.01
CA VAL A 129 -10.76 -15.42 -7.72
C VAL A 129 -11.51 -14.49 -8.68
N ARG A 130 -11.70 -13.23 -8.28
CA ARG A 130 -12.46 -12.26 -9.09
C ARG A 130 -11.56 -11.28 -9.83
N GLU A 131 -10.25 -11.39 -9.62
CA GLU A 131 -9.22 -10.49 -10.14
C GLU A 131 -9.56 -9.02 -9.90
N ARG A 132 -9.89 -8.71 -8.64
CA ARG A 132 -10.31 -7.38 -8.20
C ARG A 132 -9.64 -7.00 -6.89
N TRP A 133 -9.41 -5.71 -6.73
CA TRP A 133 -9.04 -5.11 -5.47
C TRP A 133 -10.27 -4.91 -4.60
N LEU A 134 -10.22 -5.37 -3.36
CA LEU A 134 -11.04 -4.83 -2.30
C LEU A 134 -10.46 -3.45 -1.97
N VAL A 135 -11.23 -2.40 -2.21
CA VAL A 135 -10.87 -1.03 -1.84
C VAL A 135 -11.84 -0.51 -0.80
N ARG A 136 -11.35 0.36 0.09
CA ARG A 136 -12.15 1.05 1.10
C ARG A 136 -12.18 2.54 0.82
N LEU A 137 -13.37 3.10 0.65
CA LEU A 137 -13.59 4.52 0.41
C LEU A 137 -13.49 5.33 1.71
N GLU A 138 -13.28 6.64 1.58
CA GLU A 138 -13.44 7.61 2.68
C GLU A 138 -14.89 7.56 3.20
N GLY A 139 -15.08 6.98 4.39
CA GLY A 139 -16.40 6.66 4.95
C GLY A 139 -16.54 5.20 5.40
N GLY A 140 -15.59 4.33 5.02
CA GLY A 140 -15.54 2.94 5.48
C GLY A 140 -16.20 1.93 4.53
N ASP A 141 -16.94 2.40 3.53
CA ASP A 141 -17.54 1.55 2.50
C ASP A 141 -16.49 0.78 1.71
N GLU A 142 -16.75 -0.51 1.48
CA GLU A 142 -15.85 -1.37 0.72
C GLU A 142 -16.44 -1.76 -0.65
N LYS A 143 -15.59 -1.84 -1.67
CA LYS A 143 -15.96 -2.22 -3.04
C LYS A 143 -14.92 -3.12 -3.68
N MET A 144 -15.39 -4.09 -4.47
CA MET A 144 -14.54 -4.94 -5.31
C MET A 144 -14.40 -4.32 -6.70
N LEU A 145 -13.24 -3.74 -6.99
CA LEU A 145 -13.00 -2.98 -8.22
C LEU A 145 -11.84 -3.56 -9.03
N ARG A 146 -11.93 -3.43 -10.35
CA ARG A 146 -10.85 -3.85 -11.25
C ARG A 146 -9.68 -2.87 -11.14
N PRO A 147 -8.42 -3.29 -11.36
CA PRO A 147 -7.27 -2.38 -11.37
C PRO A 147 -7.45 -1.16 -12.28
N VAL A 148 -8.04 -1.35 -13.46
CA VAL A 148 -8.36 -0.27 -14.41
C VAL A 148 -9.28 0.81 -13.83
N ASN A 149 -10.08 0.47 -12.83
CA ASN A 149 -10.98 1.41 -12.18
C ASN A 149 -10.31 2.20 -11.04
N LEU A 150 -8.99 2.04 -10.86
CA LEU A 150 -8.20 2.63 -9.79
C LEU A 150 -7.06 3.45 -10.39
N ASP A 151 -7.20 4.77 -10.36
CA ASP A 151 -6.12 5.68 -10.73
C ASP A 151 -5.28 6.00 -9.49
N ILE A 152 -3.96 5.81 -9.57
CA ILE A 152 -3.06 6.18 -8.47
C ILE A 152 -2.97 7.69 -8.46
N HIS A 153 -3.76 8.35 -7.62
CA HIS A 153 -3.61 9.78 -7.41
C HIS A 153 -2.30 10.03 -6.65
N GLY A 154 -1.51 10.97 -7.17
CA GLY A 154 -0.07 11.06 -6.94
C GLY A 154 0.35 11.03 -5.47
N ALA A 155 1.59 10.59 -5.28
CA ALA A 155 2.37 10.72 -4.06
C ALA A 155 2.45 12.20 -3.59
N GLN A 156 1.34 12.72 -3.07
CA GLN A 156 1.41 13.57 -1.91
C GLN A 156 1.53 12.62 -0.74
N GLU A 157 2.55 12.82 0.08
CA GLU A 157 2.84 12.09 1.30
C GLU A 157 1.66 12.18 2.29
N LYS A 158 0.52 11.56 1.98
CA LYS A 158 -0.45 11.18 3.00
C LYS A 158 0.14 9.94 3.66
N PRO A 159 0.32 9.94 4.99
CA PRO A 159 0.92 8.82 5.70
C PRO A 159 0.19 7.54 5.32
N LEU A 160 0.93 6.44 5.15
CA LEU A 160 0.37 5.10 4.95
C LEU A 160 -0.62 4.81 6.08
N VAL A 161 -1.90 5.12 5.88
CA VAL A 161 -2.94 4.87 6.87
C VAL A 161 -3.31 3.41 6.71
N ASN A 162 -2.78 2.56 7.58
CA ASN A 162 -3.33 1.23 7.73
C ASN A 162 -4.72 1.37 8.36
N LEU A 163 -5.76 1.33 7.53
CA LEU A 163 -7.15 1.49 7.96
C LEU A 163 -7.65 0.32 8.83
N ALA A 164 -6.86 -0.75 9.01
CA ALA A 164 -7.13 -1.78 10.02
C ALA A 164 -6.66 -1.34 11.42
N VAL A 165 -5.80 -0.32 11.52
CA VAL A 165 -5.34 0.21 12.80
C VAL A 165 -6.38 1.19 13.33
N LYS A 166 -7.06 0.80 14.41
CA LYS A 166 -7.92 1.71 15.17
C LYS A 166 -7.06 2.71 15.94
N GLN A 167 -7.04 3.95 15.48
CA GLN A 167 -6.31 5.04 16.15
C GLN A 167 -7.20 5.67 17.22
N THR A 168 -6.63 5.95 18.40
CA THR A 168 -7.31 6.68 19.48
C THR A 168 -6.36 7.73 20.02
N VAL A 169 -6.85 8.95 20.21
CA VAL A 169 -6.07 10.08 20.73
C VAL A 169 -6.63 10.48 22.09
N SER A 170 -5.74 10.67 23.07
CA SER A 170 -6.07 11.18 24.41
C SER A 170 -5.38 12.52 24.59
N ALA A 171 -6.17 13.58 24.84
CA ALA A 171 -5.62 14.87 25.22
C ALA A 171 -5.18 14.84 26.69
N CYS A 172 -3.95 15.27 26.97
CA CYS A 172 -3.38 15.30 28.32
C CYS A 172 -2.28 16.34 28.45
N HIS A 173 -2.02 16.76 29.69
CA HIS A 173 -0.84 17.58 29.98
C HIS A 173 0.44 16.72 30.00
N GLU A 174 1.59 17.33 29.69
CA GLU A 174 2.88 16.63 29.59
C GLU A 174 3.21 15.84 30.87
N GLN A 175 2.90 16.42 32.04
CA GLN A 175 3.16 15.81 33.34
C GLN A 175 2.26 14.59 33.62
N GLU A 176 1.13 14.48 32.93
CA GLU A 176 0.17 13.38 33.10
C GLU A 176 0.44 12.19 32.17
N LYS A 177 1.21 12.39 31.09
CA LYS A 177 1.52 11.33 30.11
C LYS A 177 2.03 10.03 30.75
N PRO A 178 2.96 10.05 31.74
CA PRO A 178 3.43 8.83 32.40
C PRO A 178 2.29 8.03 33.05
N GLU A 179 1.41 8.73 33.78
CA GLU A 179 0.30 8.11 34.49
C GLU A 179 -0.81 7.65 33.52
N GLN A 180 -1.06 8.41 32.46
CA GLN A 180 -1.99 7.99 31.40
C GLN A 180 -1.50 6.74 30.66
N LEU A 181 -0.21 6.68 30.31
CA LEU A 181 0.41 5.50 29.70
C LEU A 181 0.25 4.28 30.60
N ARG A 182 0.51 4.44 31.91
CA ARG A 182 0.34 3.36 32.89
C ARG A 182 -1.10 2.84 32.94
N ARG A 183 -2.09 3.75 32.98
CA ARG A 183 -3.52 3.39 32.98
C ARG A 183 -3.92 2.67 31.70
N LEU A 184 -3.41 3.12 30.56
CA LEU A 184 -3.65 2.49 29.26
C LEU A 184 -3.09 1.07 29.22
N MET A 185 -1.83 0.89 29.61
CA MET A 185 -1.17 -0.44 29.64
C MET A 185 -1.88 -1.40 30.58
N ARG A 186 -2.33 -0.92 31.75
CA ARG A 186 -3.14 -1.74 32.66
C ARG A 186 -4.45 -2.20 32.03
N ARG A 187 -5.18 -1.29 31.38
CA ARG A 187 -6.44 -1.61 30.72
C ARG A 187 -6.25 -2.66 29.63
N ILE A 188 -5.24 -2.46 28.77
CA ILE A 188 -4.88 -3.41 27.70
C ILE A 188 -4.60 -4.79 28.31
N HIS A 189 -3.76 -4.86 29.35
CA HIS A 189 -3.43 -6.11 30.01
C HIS A 189 -4.65 -6.81 30.65
N GLU A 190 -5.55 -6.04 31.27
CA GLU A 190 -6.79 -6.59 31.85
C GLU A 190 -7.74 -7.11 30.77
N ASP A 191 -7.86 -6.41 29.64
CA ASP A 191 -8.68 -6.84 28.51
C ASP A 191 -8.09 -8.08 27.84
N GLU A 192 -6.77 -8.18 27.71
CA GLU A 192 -6.06 -9.40 27.27
C GLU A 192 -6.35 -10.58 28.21
N LYS A 193 -6.23 -10.37 29.52
CA LYS A 193 -6.49 -11.41 30.54
C LYS A 193 -7.95 -11.88 30.54
N ARG A 194 -8.88 -10.99 30.20
CA ARG A 194 -10.32 -11.29 30.09
C ARG A 194 -10.71 -11.85 28.71
N GLY A 195 -9.77 -11.99 27.78
CA GLY A 195 -10.02 -12.48 26.42
C GLY A 195 -10.80 -11.50 25.54
N LYS A 196 -10.89 -10.23 25.93
CA LYS A 196 -11.51 -9.17 25.12
C LYS A 196 -10.58 -8.62 24.05
N LEU A 197 -9.28 -8.78 24.26
CA LEU A 197 -8.22 -8.38 23.35
C LEU A 197 -7.27 -9.56 23.15
N GLU A 198 -6.84 -9.78 21.91
CA GLU A 198 -5.79 -10.76 21.65
C GLU A 198 -4.44 -10.23 22.15
N ARG A 199 -3.63 -11.11 22.75
CA ARG A 199 -2.30 -10.71 23.23
C ARG A 199 -1.43 -10.27 22.07
N ALA A 200 -0.83 -9.09 22.19
CA ALA A 200 -0.01 -8.51 21.13
C ALA A 200 1.28 -7.88 21.64
N LEU A 201 2.23 -7.70 20.71
CA LEU A 201 3.42 -6.89 20.97
C LEU A 201 3.06 -5.40 20.92
N THR A 202 3.62 -4.64 21.85
CA THR A 202 3.38 -3.20 21.98
C THR A 202 4.67 -2.42 21.75
N ILE A 203 4.58 -1.33 20.99
CA ILE A 203 5.69 -0.38 20.81
C ILE A 203 5.25 0.98 21.35
N VAL A 204 6.08 1.57 22.22
CA VAL A 204 5.90 2.91 22.77
C VAL A 204 6.95 3.81 22.15
N PHE A 205 6.48 4.82 21.42
CA PHE A 205 7.35 5.80 20.79
C PHE A 205 7.57 7.01 21.71
N CYS A 206 8.83 7.38 21.84
CA CYS A 206 9.31 8.56 22.52
C CYS A 206 9.86 9.56 21.50
N ASN A 207 9.67 10.85 21.75
CA ASN A 207 10.18 11.90 20.87
C ASN A 207 11.69 12.11 21.00
N GLU A 208 12.26 11.84 22.19
CA GLU A 208 13.68 12.03 22.48
C GLU A 208 14.32 10.74 23.02
N GLU A 209 15.55 10.45 22.63
CA GLU A 209 16.30 9.28 23.13
C GLU A 209 16.50 9.32 24.65
N SER A 210 16.63 10.51 25.23
CA SER A 210 16.74 10.77 26.68
C SER A 210 15.52 10.24 27.46
N THR A 211 14.34 10.22 26.85
CA THR A 211 13.08 9.84 27.50
C THR A 211 12.80 8.34 27.46
N VAL A 212 13.45 7.61 26.54
CA VAL A 212 13.27 6.14 26.41
C VAL A 212 13.60 5.39 27.70
N PRO A 213 14.75 5.64 28.38
CA PRO A 213 15.05 5.00 29.66
C PRO A 213 14.05 5.36 30.76
N VAL A 214 13.57 6.60 30.80
CA VAL A 214 12.62 7.08 31.82
C VAL A 214 11.29 6.34 31.71
N VAL A 215 10.76 6.22 30.48
CA VAL A 215 9.51 5.49 30.21
C VAL A 215 9.68 3.99 30.45
N ALA A 216 10.82 3.40 30.06
CA ALA A 216 11.09 1.99 30.31
C ALA A 216 11.20 1.66 31.80
N ASP A 217 11.83 2.54 32.59
CA ASP A 217 11.92 2.38 34.05
C ASP A 217 10.55 2.49 34.72
N LEU A 218 9.72 3.45 34.29
CA LEU A 218 8.32 3.58 34.75
C LEU A 218 7.52 2.30 34.50
N LEU A 219 7.57 1.76 33.28
CA LEU A 219 6.88 0.53 32.93
C LEU A 219 7.39 -0.67 33.73
N SER A 220 8.72 -0.78 33.88
CA SER A 220 9.36 -1.85 34.65
C SER A 220 8.98 -1.82 36.13
N LYS A 221 8.92 -0.62 36.75
CA LYS A 221 8.45 -0.42 38.13
C LYS A 221 7.02 -0.91 38.35
N HIS A 222 6.20 -0.87 37.30
CA HIS A 222 4.82 -1.38 37.30
C HIS A 222 4.70 -2.80 36.73
N GLN A 223 5.78 -3.56 36.69
CA GLN A 223 5.84 -4.97 36.27
C GLN A 223 5.47 -5.22 34.80
N PHE A 224 5.49 -4.18 33.96
CA PHE A 224 5.35 -4.36 32.52
C PHE A 224 6.70 -4.77 31.93
N GLY A 225 6.73 -5.93 31.28
CA GLY A 225 7.93 -6.47 30.66
C GLY A 225 8.31 -5.67 29.40
N CYS A 226 9.16 -4.65 29.54
CA CYS A 226 9.63 -3.83 28.43
C CYS A 226 11.13 -3.95 28.13
N VAL A 227 11.51 -3.52 26.93
CA VAL A 227 12.89 -3.40 26.45
C VAL A 227 13.10 -1.97 25.92
N PRO A 228 14.10 -1.22 26.40
CA PRO A 228 14.47 0.06 25.81
C PRO A 228 15.38 -0.14 24.59
N LEU A 229 15.10 0.57 23.50
CA LEU A 229 15.95 0.68 22.32
C LEU A 229 16.30 2.16 22.09
N VAL A 230 17.49 2.52 22.55
CA VAL A 230 18.05 3.89 22.53
C VAL A 230 19.13 4.10 21.46
N SER A 231 19.63 3.03 20.84
CA SER A 231 20.66 3.14 19.80
C SER A 231 20.63 1.93 18.87
N GLU A 232 21.06 2.11 17.63
CA GLU A 232 21.14 1.02 16.66
C GLU A 232 22.06 -0.12 17.12
N SER A 233 23.16 0.20 17.82
CA SER A 233 24.10 -0.79 18.35
C SER A 233 23.45 -1.78 19.33
N LYS A 234 22.32 -1.42 19.94
CA LYS A 234 21.58 -2.28 20.87
C LYS A 234 20.41 -3.03 20.21
N TYR A 235 20.22 -2.86 18.90
CA TYR A 235 19.09 -3.42 18.15
C TYR A 235 19.01 -4.95 18.27
N GLU A 236 20.10 -5.68 18.00
CA GLU A 236 20.08 -7.16 18.03
C GLU A 236 19.73 -7.72 19.41
N ARG A 237 20.27 -7.08 20.46
CA ARG A 237 19.90 -7.42 21.84
C ARG A 237 18.43 -7.15 22.11
N ALA A 238 17.91 -5.99 21.67
CA ALA A 238 16.52 -5.64 21.88
C ALA A 238 15.58 -6.61 21.14
N ARG A 239 15.92 -6.96 19.89
CA ARG A 239 15.21 -7.93 19.06
C ARG A 239 15.14 -9.32 19.71
N GLY A 240 16.23 -9.80 20.31
CA GLY A 240 16.25 -11.09 21.01
C GLY A 240 15.42 -11.14 22.31
N LEU A 241 15.07 -9.98 22.87
CA LEU A 241 14.28 -9.86 24.09
C LEU A 241 12.81 -9.48 23.82
N PHE A 242 12.54 -8.78 22.73
CA PHE A 242 11.22 -8.31 22.35
C PHE A 242 10.42 -9.39 21.60
N ASN A 243 9.64 -10.17 22.35
CA ASN A 243 8.78 -11.23 21.83
C ASN A 243 7.70 -11.60 22.87
N MET A 244 6.76 -12.47 22.48
CA MET A 244 5.61 -12.86 23.31
C MET A 244 5.99 -13.65 24.57
N ASP A 245 7.15 -14.31 24.56
CA ASP A 245 7.61 -15.19 25.65
C ASP A 245 8.42 -14.44 26.71
N LYS A 246 9.08 -13.34 26.32
CA LYS A 246 9.98 -12.56 27.17
C LYS A 246 9.36 -11.21 27.52
N LYS A 247 9.66 -10.19 26.71
CA LYS A 247 9.25 -8.80 26.95
C LYS A 247 8.36 -8.37 25.78
N HIS A 248 7.11 -8.06 26.08
CA HIS A 248 6.08 -7.75 25.08
C HIS A 248 6.00 -6.26 24.74
N ILE A 249 6.78 -5.40 25.40
CA ILE A 249 6.82 -3.96 25.14
C ILE A 249 8.21 -3.53 24.68
N LEU A 250 8.27 -2.75 23.59
CA LEU A 250 9.47 -2.05 23.16
C LEU A 250 9.27 -0.54 23.36
N VAL A 251 10.24 0.13 23.99
CA VAL A 251 10.23 1.60 24.13
C VAL A 251 11.36 2.17 23.29
N THR A 252 11.07 3.05 22.35
CA THR A 252 12.07 3.52 21.37
C THR A 252 11.70 4.86 20.73
N THR A 253 12.58 5.39 19.88
CA THR A 253 12.34 6.56 19.03
C THR A 253 12.06 6.13 17.58
N ASP A 254 11.50 7.02 16.77
CA ASP A 254 11.26 6.73 15.34
C ASP A 254 12.56 6.37 14.60
N GLU A 255 13.66 7.08 14.89
CA GLU A 255 14.98 6.87 14.28
C GLU A 255 15.48 5.44 14.52
N CYS A 256 15.46 4.97 15.77
CA CYS A 256 15.90 3.63 16.13
C CYS A 256 14.98 2.54 15.57
N ALA A 257 13.69 2.84 15.38
CA ALA A 257 12.70 1.90 14.85
C ALA A 257 12.75 1.74 13.32
N LYS A 258 13.52 2.55 12.59
CA LYS A 258 13.65 2.45 11.12
C LYS A 258 14.05 1.04 10.66
N LYS A 259 14.91 0.35 11.42
CA LYS A 259 15.31 -1.04 11.15
C LYS A 259 14.20 -2.06 11.42
N LEU A 260 13.26 -1.77 12.31
CA LEU A 260 12.04 -2.58 12.46
C LEU A 260 11.16 -2.45 11.23
N ARG A 261 11.06 -1.26 10.63
CA ARG A 261 10.24 -1.03 9.43
C ARG A 261 10.77 -1.74 8.17
N LYS A 262 12.11 -1.91 8.06
CA LYS A 262 12.76 -2.54 6.90
C LYS A 262 12.72 -4.07 6.91
N LEU A 263 12.43 -4.69 8.04
CA LEU A 263 12.30 -6.14 8.18
C LEU A 263 10.83 -6.43 8.45
N GLU A 264 10.09 -6.85 7.42
CA GLU A 264 8.82 -7.59 7.50
C GLU A 264 8.14 -7.50 8.86
N LEU A 265 7.49 -6.36 9.12
CA LEU A 265 6.85 -6.08 10.39
C LEU A 265 5.73 -7.11 10.62
N PHE A 266 6.02 -8.01 11.56
CA PHE A 266 5.05 -8.74 12.37
C PHE A 266 3.95 -9.43 11.56
N GLY A 267 4.18 -10.69 11.19
CA GLY A 267 3.31 -11.80 11.60
C GLY A 267 1.79 -11.62 11.55
N CYS A 268 1.28 -10.75 10.70
CA CYS A 268 -0.09 -10.74 10.26
C CYS A 268 -0.16 -11.95 9.34
N LYS A 269 -0.36 -13.12 9.94
CA LYS A 269 -0.81 -14.29 9.21
C LYS A 269 -2.07 -13.83 8.48
N GLN A 270 -1.95 -13.63 7.17
CA GLN A 270 -3.09 -13.64 6.28
C GLN A 270 -3.72 -15.03 6.45
N LEU A 271 -4.78 -15.09 7.25
CA LEU A 271 -5.86 -16.04 7.02
C LEU A 271 -6.79 -15.44 5.98
#